data_AF-A0AAU1SZ76-F1
#
_entry.id   AF-A0AAU1SZ76-F1
#
_cell.length_a   1.000
_cell.length_b   1.000
_cell.length_c   1.000
_cell.angle_alpha   90.00
_cell.angle_beta   90.00
_cell.angle_gamma   90.00
#
_symmetry.space_group_name_H-M   'P 1'
#
loop_
_entity.id
_entity.type
_entity.pdbx_description
1 polymer ?
#
loop_
_entity_poly.entity_id
_entity_poly.type
_entity_poly.pdbx_seq_one_letter_code
_entity_poly.pdbx_strand_id
1 'polypeptide(L)' 'MAKPVRASLGEMWITCQVCRSELFRERGIKLNSTGMEFMKLAWADETATGLICWKCGYVHLFVNREIRLHRAED' A
#
# COMPACT_ATOMS: atom_id res chain seq x y z
N MET A 1 13.04 3.20 -12.56
CA MET A 1 12.58 3.45 -11.18
C MET A 1 11.05 3.47 -11.19
N ALA A 2 10.39 2.94 -10.15
CA ALA A 2 8.92 3.06 -10.06
C ALA A 2 8.53 4.55 -10.04
N LYS A 3 7.47 4.94 -10.76
CA LYS A 3 6.96 6.33 -10.73
C LYS A 3 6.13 6.54 -9.45
N PRO A 4 6.11 7.77 -8.88
CA PRO A 4 5.24 8.08 -7.75
C PRO A 4 3.76 7.97 -8.15
N VAL A 5 2.92 7.60 -7.17
CA VAL A 5 1.47 7.56 -7.31
C VAL A 5 0.80 8.40 -6.24
N ARG A 6 -0.40 8.90 -6.55
CA ARG A 6 -1.38 9.36 -5.56
C ARG A 6 -2.39 8.24 -5.32
N ALA A 7 -3.07 8.24 -4.19
CA ALA A 7 -4.03 7.21 -3.85
C ALA A 7 -5.34 7.80 -3.31
N SER A 8 -6.47 7.12 -3.58
CA SER A 8 -7.77 7.48 -3.04
C SER A 8 -8.57 6.26 -2.58
N LEU A 9 -9.50 6.48 -1.65
CA LEU A 9 -10.56 5.54 -1.27
C LEU A 9 -11.90 6.22 -1.60
N GLY A 10 -12.56 5.76 -2.66
CA GLY A 10 -13.67 6.52 -3.25
C GLY A 10 -13.21 7.92 -3.65
N GLU A 11 -13.93 8.94 -3.16
CA GLU A 11 -13.62 10.37 -3.40
C GLU A 11 -12.59 10.93 -2.42
N MET A 12 -12.17 10.16 -1.41
CA MET A 12 -11.23 10.63 -0.39
C MET A 12 -9.79 10.42 -0.82
N TRP A 13 -9.01 11.50 -0.93
CA TRP A 13 -7.58 11.44 -1.18
C TRP A 13 -6.79 11.05 0.07
N ILE A 14 -5.84 10.13 -0.10
CA ILE A 14 -4.98 9.66 0.98
C ILE A 14 -3.77 10.58 1.09
N THR A 15 -3.53 11.08 2.30
CA THR A 15 -2.33 11.85 2.64
C THR A 15 -1.51 11.12 3.71
N CYS A 16 -0.20 11.30 3.66
CA CYS A 16 0.69 10.73 4.68
C CYS A 16 0.32 11.24 6.07
N GLN A 17 0.04 10.34 7.02
CA GLN A 17 -0.34 10.73 8.39
C GLN A 17 0.79 11.46 9.13
N VAL A 18 2.04 11.24 8.72
CA VAL A 18 3.23 11.81 9.37
C VAL A 18 3.61 13.17 8.77
N CYS A 19 3.71 13.27 7.44
CA CYS A 19 4.25 14.48 6.78
C CYS A 19 3.30 15.15 5.78
N ARG A 20 2.06 14.65 5.66
CA ARG A 20 0.99 15.16 4.78
C ARG A 20 1.27 15.12 3.27
N SER A 21 2.40 14.55 2.83
CA SER A 21 2.69 14.31 1.41
C SER A 21 1.63 13.41 0.75
N GLU A 22 1.34 13.68 -0.52
CA GLU A 22 0.36 12.95 -1.35
C GLU A 22 1.00 11.90 -2.28
N LEU A 23 2.33 11.87 -2.34
CA LEU A 23 3.08 10.97 -3.22
C LEU A 23 3.53 9.71 -2.47
N PHE A 24 3.32 8.56 -3.11
CA PHE A 24 3.60 7.24 -2.57
C PHE A 24 4.32 6.33 -3.58
N ARG A 25 5.01 5.32 -3.06
CA ARG A 25 5.39 4.09 -3.76
C ARG A 25 4.40 3.01 -3.37
N GLU A 26 3.83 2.32 -4.34
CA GLU A 26 3.02 1.13 -4.09
C GLU A 26 3.91 -0.10 -3.85
N ARG A 27 3.50 -0.98 -2.93
CA ARG A 27 4.05 -2.32 -2.78
C ARG A 27 3.01 -3.31 -2.26
N GLY A 28 2.90 -4.49 -2.85
CA GLY A 28 2.15 -5.60 -2.26
C GLY A 28 2.86 -6.15 -1.02
N ILE A 29 2.12 -6.34 0.08
CA ILE A 29 2.63 -6.84 1.36
C ILE A 29 1.85 -8.10 1.74
N LYS A 30 2.55 -9.21 1.98
CA LYS A 30 1.93 -10.46 2.42
C LYS A 30 1.46 -10.35 3.87
N LEU A 31 0.25 -10.80 4.17
CA LEU A 31 -0.33 -10.78 5.52
C LEU A 31 -0.16 -12.11 6.28
N ASN A 32 0.59 -13.07 5.74
CA ASN A 32 0.73 -14.37 6.38
C ASN A 32 1.42 -14.27 7.74
N SER A 33 0.85 -14.95 8.73
CA SER A 33 1.55 -15.23 9.98
C SER A 33 2.57 -16.37 9.76
N THR A 34 3.66 -16.37 10.54
CA THR A 34 4.69 -17.42 10.49
C THR A 34 4.11 -18.84 10.62
N GLY A 35 2.99 -19.02 11.32
CA GLY A 35 2.31 -20.31 11.45
C GLY A 35 1.58 -20.80 10.18
N MET A 36 1.11 -19.89 9.31
CA MET A 36 0.46 -20.26 8.06
C MET A 36 1.45 -20.71 6.97
N GLU A 37 2.68 -20.18 7.01
CA GLU A 37 3.80 -20.66 6.19
C GLU A 37 4.16 -22.12 6.53
N PHE A 38 4.09 -22.50 7.82
CA PHE A 38 4.38 -23.87 8.27
C PHE A 38 3.30 -24.90 7.87
N MET A 39 2.03 -24.48 7.79
CA MET A 39 0.88 -25.34 7.44
C MET A 39 0.64 -25.51 5.92
N LYS A 40 1.56 -25.05 5.05
CA LYS A 40 1.43 -25.10 3.57
C LYS A 40 0.14 -24.46 3.02
N LEU A 41 -0.46 -23.53 3.75
CA LEU A 41 -1.63 -22.75 3.33
C LEU A 41 -1.23 -21.39 2.73
N ALA A 42 0.05 -21.20 2.40
CA ALA A 42 0.62 -20.00 1.76
C ALA A 42 0.13 -19.74 0.32
N TRP A 43 -0.92 -20.43 -0.14
CA TRP A 43 -1.61 -20.16 -1.40
C TRP A 43 -2.91 -19.38 -1.19
N ALA A 44 -3.36 -19.23 0.06
CA ALA A 44 -4.48 -18.37 0.46
C ALA A 44 -3.99 -16.94 0.80
N ASP A 45 -2.90 -16.49 0.17
CA ASP A 45 -2.20 -15.23 0.45
C ASP A 45 -3.15 -14.03 0.36
N GLU A 46 -3.65 -13.57 1.50
CA GLU A 46 -4.21 -12.23 1.62
C GLU A 46 -3.06 -11.23 1.47
N THR A 47 -3.09 -10.47 0.38
CA THR A 47 -2.12 -9.42 0.10
C THR A 47 -2.75 -8.07 0.44
N ALA A 48 -2.04 -7.28 1.23
CA ALA A 48 -2.37 -5.89 1.49
C ALA A 48 -1.65 -4.96 0.51
N THR A 49 -2.29 -3.84 0.19
CA THR A 49 -1.67 -2.73 -0.53
C THR A 49 -0.90 -1.86 0.46
N GLY A 50 0.41 -1.79 0.27
CA GLY A 50 1.30 -0.87 0.98
C GLY A 50 1.48 0.43 0.20
N LEU A 51 1.21 1.57 0.85
CA LEU A 51 1.58 2.89 0.35
C LEU A 51 2.74 3.44 1.18
N ILE A 52 3.93 3.47 0.59
CA ILE A 52 5.14 4.00 1.23
C ILE A 52 5.27 5.46 0.84
N CYS A 53 5.20 6.38 1.80
CA CYS A 53 5.32 7.81 1.55
C CYS A 53 6.66 8.14 0.87
N TRP A 54 6.60 8.84 -0.25
CA TRP A 54 7.79 9.18 -1.03
C TRP A 54 8.72 10.15 -0.29
N LYS A 55 8.18 10.99 0.60
CA LYS A 55 8.92 12.01 1.34
C LYS A 55 9.57 11.50 2.62
N CYS A 56 8.82 10.79 3.47
CA CYS A 56 9.27 10.41 4.80
C CYS A 56 9.36 8.88 5.05
N GLY A 57 8.99 8.06 4.07
CA GLY A 57 9.08 6.60 4.18
C GLY A 57 8.01 5.93 5.04
N TYR A 58 7.09 6.67 5.66
CA TYR A 58 6.00 6.08 6.44
C TYR A 58 5.13 5.16 5.58
N VAL A 59 4.77 4.00 6.11
CA VAL A 59 4.03 2.96 5.39
C VAL A 59 2.59 2.93 5.89
N HIS A 60 1.65 3.15 4.97
CA HIS A 60 0.24 2.81 5.18
C HIS A 60 -0.01 1.41 4.65
N LEU A 61 -0.73 0.59 5.41
CA LEU A 61 -1.09 -0.77 5.01
C LEU A 61 -2.61 -0.88 4.90
N PHE A 62 -3.09 -1.31 3.74
CA PHE A 62 -4.51 -1.47 3.45
C PHE A 62 -4.81 -2.90 3.04
N VAL A 63 -5.63 -3.59 3.84
CA VAL A 63 -6.24 -4.87 3.43
C VAL A 63 -7.44 -4.63 2.51
N ASN A 64 -8.03 -3.44 2.59
CA ASN A 64 -9.11 -3.00 1.71
C ASN A 64 -8.63 -2.94 0.24
N ARG A 65 -9.36 -3.62 -0.65
CA ARG A 65 -9.06 -3.71 -2.08
C ARG A 65 -9.63 -2.56 -2.93
N GLU A 66 -10.31 -1.61 -2.32
CA GLU A 66 -10.94 -0.47 -3.01
C GLU A 66 -10.01 0.75 -3.15
N ILE A 67 -8.76 0.65 -2.68
CA ILE A 67 -7.74 1.68 -2.88
C ILE A 67 -7.49 1.84 -4.39
N ARG A 68 -7.64 3.07 -4.89
CA ARG A 68 -7.34 3.42 -6.28
C ARG A 68 -6.02 4.16 -6.35
N LEU A 69 -5.19 3.79 -7.33
CA LEU A 69 -3.91 4.44 -7.58
C LEU A 69 -3.98 5.27 -8.85
N HIS A 70 -3.47 6.48 -8.73
CA HIS A 70 -3.43 7.47 -9.79
C HIS A 70 -1.96 7.78 -10.05
N ARG A 71 -1.50 7.63 -11.30
CA ARG A 71 -0.12 7.99 -11.64
C ARG A 71 0.04 9.49 -11.41
N ALA A 72 1.09 9.88 -10.68
CA ALA A 72 1.48 11.28 -10.68
C ALA A 72 2.10 11.54 -12.06
N GLU A 73 1.39 12.29 -12.90
CA GLU A 73 1.97 12.84 -14.12
C GLU A 73 3.12 13.79 -13.74
N ASP A 74 4.14 13.83 -14.59
CA ASP A 74 5.39 14.56 -14.37
C ASP A 74 5.16 16.09 -14.37
#